data_AF-A0A2H0PG38-F1
#
_entry.id   AF-A0A2H0PG38-F1
#
_cell.length_a   1.000
_cell.length_b   1.000
_cell.length_c   1.000
_cell.angle_alpha   90.00
_cell.angle_beta   90.00
_cell.angle_gamma   90.00
#
_symmetry.space_group_name_H-M   'P 1'
#
loop_
_entity.id
_entity.type
_entity.pdbx_description
1 polymer ?
#
loop_
_entity_poly.entity_id
_entity_poly.type
_entity_poly.pdbx_seq_one_letter_code
_entity_poly.pdbx_strand_id
1 'polypeptide(L)'
;MTDINKKLIDHIAHLARLRFPEADLERYTQKAKHILEYVERLKAVNTEGIEPTAHAVDAVGFMRDDEAQAFDNREAILANAPERDGDFFQVPKVL
;
A
#
# COMPACT_ATOMS: atom_id res chain seq x y z
N MET A 1 15.09 13.80 -14.52
CA MET A 1 14.31 13.71 -13.26
C MET A 1 12.85 13.81 -13.64
N THR A 2 12.02 12.90 -13.12
CA THR A 2 10.57 12.90 -13.36
C THR A 2 9.99 14.21 -12.85
N ASP A 3 9.29 14.94 -13.72
CA ASP A 3 8.60 16.16 -13.33
C ASP A 3 7.42 15.79 -12.41
N ILE A 4 7.51 16.19 -11.13
CA ILE A 4 6.48 15.92 -10.13
C ILE A 4 5.42 17.01 -10.25
N ASN A 5 4.34 16.68 -10.94
CA ASN A 5 3.21 17.57 -11.18
C ASN A 5 1.91 16.96 -10.65
N LYS A 6 0.85 17.78 -10.60
CA LYS A 6 -0.47 17.38 -10.05
C LYS A 6 -1.04 16.13 -10.70
N LYS A 7 -0.86 15.97 -12.02
CA LYS A 7 -1.36 14.81 -12.76
C LYS A 7 -0.69 13.51 -12.28
N LEU A 8 0.61 13.56 -12.00
CA LEU A 8 1.34 12.42 -11.45
C LEU A 8 0.85 12.08 -10.03
N ILE A 9 0.65 13.10 -9.18
CA ILE A 9 0.14 12.89 -7.82
C ILE A 9 -1.27 12.31 -7.83
N ASP A 10 -2.15 12.82 -8.68
CA ASP A 10 -3.51 12.31 -8.85
C ASP A 10 -3.50 10.85 -9.35
N HIS A 11 -2.63 10.52 -10.30
CA HIS A 11 -2.46 9.15 -10.76
C HIS A 11 -1.99 8.20 -9.65
N ILE A 12 -1.00 8.60 -8.85
CA ILE A 12 -0.52 7.81 -7.71
C ILE A 12 -1.60 7.67 -6.65
N ALA A 13 -2.36 8.73 -6.38
CA ALA A 13 -3.49 8.69 -5.45
C ALA A 13 -4.55 7.67 -5.90
N HIS A 14 -4.85 7.63 -7.20
CA HIS A 14 -5.76 6.64 -7.77
C HIS A 14 -5.27 5.20 -7.55
N LEU A 15 -3.98 4.93 -7.79
CA LEU A 15 -3.37 3.62 -7.55
C LEU A 15 -3.46 3.21 -6.08
N ALA A 16 -3.27 4.17 -5.17
CA ALA A 16 -3.36 3.97 -3.72
C ALA A 16 -4.79 4.02 -3.16
N ARG A 17 -5.82 4.17 -4.00
CA ARG A 17 -7.24 4.35 -3.61
C ARG A 17 -7.46 5.55 -2.67
N LEU A 18 -6.66 6.60 -2.81
CA LEU A 18 -6.80 7.86 -2.09
C LEU A 18 -7.50 8.91 -2.96
N ARG A 19 -8.34 9.73 -2.34
CA ARG A 19 -8.98 10.89 -2.98
C ARG A 19 -8.49 12.16 -2.29
N PHE A 20 -7.95 13.09 -3.07
CA PHE A 20 -7.54 14.40 -2.57
C PHE A 20 -8.45 15.49 -3.10
N PRO A 21 -8.86 16.46 -2.26
CA PRO A 21 -9.45 17.70 -2.75
C PRO A 21 -8.47 18.43 -3.68
N GLU A 22 -8.98 19.08 -4.72
CA GLU A 22 -8.13 19.81 -5.68
C GLU A 22 -7.29 20.90 -5.01
N ALA A 23 -7.85 21.56 -3.99
CA ALA A 23 -7.16 22.57 -3.19
C ALA A 23 -5.91 22.02 -2.46
N ASP A 24 -5.88 20.73 -2.15
CA ASP A 24 -4.77 20.08 -1.45
C ASP A 24 -3.72 19.48 -2.41
N LEU A 25 -4.06 19.28 -3.69
CA LEU A 25 -3.15 18.64 -4.66
C LEU A 25 -1.84 19.41 -4.83
N GLU A 26 -1.89 20.75 -4.84
CA GLU A 26 -0.68 21.58 -4.90
C GLU A 26 0.22 21.31 -3.69
N ARG A 27 -0.36 21.30 -2.49
CA ARG A 27 0.37 21.05 -1.24
C ARG A 27 1.04 19.68 -1.24
N TYR A 28 0.33 18.64 -1.68
CA TYR A 28 0.89 17.29 -1.75
C TYR A 28 1.94 17.14 -2.85
N THR A 29 1.80 17.85 -3.97
CA THR A 29 2.82 17.91 -5.03
C THR A 29 4.13 18.46 -4.49
N GLN A 30 4.09 19.59 -3.77
CA GLN A 30 5.29 20.16 -3.16
C GLN A 30 5.90 19.23 -2.10
N LYS A 31 5.07 18.63 -1.22
CA LYS A 31 5.57 17.67 -0.22
C LYS A 31 6.24 16.45 -0.85
N ALA A 32 5.63 15.87 -1.88
CA ALA A 32 6.20 14.74 -2.60
C ALA A 32 7.54 15.09 -3.26
N LYS A 33 7.65 16.30 -3.82
CA LYS A 33 8.90 16.83 -4.38
C LYS A 33 10.01 16.90 -3.33
N HIS A 34 9.72 17.48 -2.16
CA HIS A 34 10.72 17.59 -1.09
C HIS A 34 11.18 16.22 -0.58
N ILE A 35 10.27 15.24 -0.47
CA ILE A 35 10.62 13.88 -0.05
C ILE A 35 11.53 13.22 -1.09
N LEU A 36 11.20 13.32 -2.38
CA LEU A 36 12.04 12.73 -3.43
C LEU A 36 13.40 13.42 -3.53
N GLU A 37 13.48 14.74 -3.41
CA GLU A 37 14.75 15.47 -3.32
C GLU A 37 15.61 15.00 -2.13
N TYR A 38 15.00 14.63 -1.01
CA TYR A 38 15.73 14.05 0.11
C TYR A 38 16.24 12.63 -0.19
N VAL A 39 15.41 11.79 -0.83
CA VAL A 39 15.77 10.41 -1.22
C VAL A 39 16.89 10.38 -2.27
N GLU A 40 16.97 11.39 -3.14
CA GLU A 40 18.06 11.53 -4.13
C GLU A 40 19.46 11.52 -3.51
N ARG A 41 19.61 11.86 -2.22
CA ARG A 41 20.88 11.75 -1.49
C ARG A 41 21.44 10.34 -1.45
N LEU A 42 20.59 9.31 -1.55
CA LEU A 42 21.03 7.91 -1.59
C LEU A 42 21.87 7.59 -2.82
N LYS A 43 21.74 8.34 -3.92
CA LYS A 43 22.54 8.15 -5.15
C LYS A 43 24.02 8.48 -4.97
N ALA A 44 24.40 9.16 -3.89
CA ALA A 44 25.81 9.45 -3.58
C ALA A 44 26.57 8.20 -3.10
N VAL A 45 25.87 7.13 -2.73
CA VAL A 45 26.47 5.88 -2.27
C VAL A 45 26.57 4.91 -3.44
N ASN A 46 27.78 4.39 -3.71
CA ASN A 46 27.97 3.37 -4.74
C ASN A 46 27.46 2.00 -4.24
N THR A 47 26.51 1.41 -4.95
CA THR A 47 25.97 0.07 -4.68
C THR A 47 26.24 -0.91 -5.83
N GLU A 48 27.17 -0.60 -6.74
CA GLU A 48 27.56 -1.50 -7.82
C GLU A 48 28.11 -2.83 -7.26
N GLY A 49 27.54 -3.95 -7.73
CA GLY A 49 27.90 -5.29 -7.27
C GLY A 49 27.37 -5.68 -5.88
N ILE A 50 26.52 -4.84 -5.26
CA ILE A 50 25.88 -5.15 -3.98
C ILE A 50 24.48 -5.72 -4.23
N GLU A 51 24.22 -6.91 -3.70
CA GLU A 51 22.90 -7.55 -3.79
C GLU A 51 21.87 -6.82 -2.92
N PRO A 52 20.62 -6.62 -3.40
CA PRO A 52 19.56 -6.02 -2.62
C PRO A 52 19.18 -6.84 -1.38
N THR A 53 18.97 -6.17 -0.24
CA THR A 53 18.50 -6.82 0.99
C THR A 53 16.97 -6.77 1.09
N ALA A 54 16.30 -7.92 0.92
CA ALA A 54 14.83 -8.01 1.03
C ALA A 54 14.34 -8.29 2.46
N HIS A 55 15.07 -9.10 3.22
CA HIS A 55 14.77 -9.44 4.60
C HIS A 55 16.02 -9.19 5.47
N ALA A 56 15.81 -8.71 6.69
CA ALA A 56 16.91 -8.48 7.64
C ALA A 56 17.50 -9.78 8.22
N VAL A 57 16.78 -10.89 8.07
CA VAL A 57 17.16 -12.23 8.50
C VAL A 57 16.92 -13.22 7.38
N ASP A 58 17.71 -14.29 7.36
CA ASP A 58 17.52 -15.38 6.42
C ASP A 58 16.22 -16.11 6.73
N ALA A 59 15.26 -16.03 5.80
CA ALA A 59 14.00 -16.75 5.87
C ALA A 59 13.95 -17.75 4.73
N VAL A 60 13.98 -19.04 5.07
CA VAL A 60 13.99 -20.13 4.08
C VAL A 60 12.96 -21.19 4.48
N GLY A 61 12.11 -21.57 3.52
CA GLY A 61 11.38 -22.84 3.57
C GLY A 61 10.28 -22.95 4.63
N PHE A 62 9.65 -21.84 5.06
CA PHE A 62 8.50 -21.92 5.96
C PHE A 62 7.28 -22.46 5.21
N MET A 63 7.03 -23.75 5.36
CA MET A 63 5.79 -24.40 4.93
C MET A 63 4.89 -24.62 6.13
N ARG A 64 3.59 -24.50 5.90
CA ARG A 64 2.54 -24.91 6.84
C ARG A 64 2.05 -26.28 6.41
N ASP A 65 1.80 -27.18 7.35
CA ASP A 65 1.17 -28.47 7.08
C ASP A 65 -0.20 -28.28 6.42
N ASP A 66 -0.56 -29.18 5.51
CA ASP A 66 -1.85 -29.16 4.81
C ASP A 66 -2.97 -29.72 5.69
N GLU A 67 -3.23 -29.02 6.80
CA GLU A 67 -4.29 -29.35 7.73
C GLU A 67 -5.41 -28.32 7.64
N ALA A 68 -6.66 -28.79 7.60
CA ALA A 68 -7.82 -27.93 7.61
C ALA A 68 -8.06 -27.36 9.02
N GLN A 69 -8.16 -26.03 9.11
CA GLN A 69 -8.53 -25.34 10.35
C GLN A 69 -9.89 -24.68 10.17
N ALA A 70 -10.86 -25.07 11.01
CA ALA A 70 -12.20 -24.50 10.99
C ALA A 70 -12.24 -23.20 11.80
N PHE A 71 -12.96 -22.20 11.28
CA PHE A 71 -13.29 -20.98 11.99
C PHE A 71 -14.81 -20.92 12.16
N ASP A 72 -15.29 -21.45 13.29
CA ASP A 72 -16.73 -21.70 13.48
C ASP A 72 -17.50 -20.46 13.99
N ASN A 73 -16.80 -19.44 14.45
CA ASN A 73 -17.41 -18.23 15.00
C ASN A 73 -17.61 -17.15 13.92
N ARG A 74 -18.63 -17.33 13.09
CA ARG A 74 -19.00 -16.37 12.04
C ARG A 74 -19.30 -14.98 12.59
N GLU A 75 -19.98 -14.88 13.73
CA GLU A 75 -20.29 -13.57 14.33
C GLU A 75 -19.02 -12.80 14.68
N ALA A 76 -17.95 -13.47 15.15
CA ALA A 76 -16.67 -12.81 15.40
C ALA A 76 -16.01 -12.28 14.11
N ILE A 77 -16.19 -12.96 12.96
CA ILE A 77 -15.68 -12.50 11.66
C ILE A 77 -16.42 -11.23 11.22
N LEU A 78 -17.74 -11.19 11.39
CA LEU A 78 -18.60 -10.10 10.95
C LEU A 78 -18.68 -8.94 11.96
N ALA A 79 -18.15 -9.10 13.17
CA ALA A 79 -18.25 -8.11 14.25
C ALA A 79 -17.71 -6.71 13.88
N ASN A 80 -16.74 -6.64 12.96
CA ASN A 80 -16.15 -5.39 12.48
C ASN A 80 -16.60 -5.00 11.05
N ALA A 81 -17.59 -5.70 10.48
CA ALA A 81 -18.13 -5.35 9.18
C ALA A 81 -18.78 -3.95 9.25
N PRO A 82 -18.40 -2.99 8.39
CA PRO A 82 -19.06 -1.69 8.36
C PRO A 82 -20.56 -1.80 8.05
N GLU A 83 -20.92 -2.70 7.13
CA GLU A 83 -22.29 -3.08 6.78
C GLU A 83 -22.36 -4.59 6.53
N ARG A 84 -23.51 -5.21 6.85
CA ARG A 84 -23.76 -6.62 6.60
C ARG A 84 -25.20 -6.87 6.15
N ASP A 85 -25.37 -7.89 5.32
CA ASP A 85 -26.67 -8.47 4.97
C ASP A 85 -26.64 -9.95 5.35
N GLY A 86 -27.31 -10.29 6.46
CA GLY A 86 -27.22 -11.60 7.08
C GLY A 86 -25.77 -12.03 7.34
N ASP A 87 -25.35 -13.08 6.64
CA ASP A 87 -24.03 -13.70 6.75
C ASP A 87 -22.96 -13.06 5.83
N PHE A 88 -23.28 -11.97 5.11
CA PHE A 88 -22.41 -11.38 4.08
C PHE A 88 -21.94 -9.98 4.44
N PHE A 89 -20.72 -9.63 4.03
CA PHE A 89 -20.27 -8.23 3.99
C PHE A 89 -21.01 -7.50 2.87
N GLN A 90 -21.68 -6.41 3.22
CA GLN A 90 -22.39 -5.59 2.25
C GLN A 90 -21.45 -4.51 1.71
N VAL A 91 -21.34 -4.44 0.38
CA VAL A 91 -20.53 -3.44 -0.34
C VAL A 91 -21.29 -2.91 -1.56
N PRO A 92 -20.95 -1.71 -2.06
CA PRO A 92 -21.48 -1.24 -3.34
C PRO A 92 -21.21 -2.24 -4.46
N LYS A 93 -22.19 -2.43 -5.35
CA LYS A 93 -22.07 -3.34 -6.48
C LYS A 93 -20.89 -2.94 -7.37
N VAL A 94 -19.99 -3.89 -7.64
CA VAL A 94 -18.92 -3.74 -8.63
C VAL A 94 -19.54 -3.90 -10.03
N LEU A 95 -19.29 -2.94 -10.92
CA LEU A 95 -19.74 -2.93 -12.32
C LEU A 95 -18.60 -3.25 -13.25
#